data_AF-A0A0Q6W3P6-F1
#
_entry.id   AF-A0A0Q6W3P6-F1
#
_cell.length_a   1.000
_cell.length_b   1.000
_cell.length_c   1.000
_cell.angle_alpha   90.00
_cell.angle_beta   90.00
_cell.angle_gamma   90.00
#
_symmetry.space_group_name_H-M   'P 1'
#
loop_
_entity.id
_entity.type
_entity.pdbx_description
1 polymer ?
#
loop_
_entity_poly.entity_id
_entity_poly.type
_entity_poly.pdbx_seq_one_letter_code
_entity_poly.pdbx_strand_id
1 'polypeptide(L)'
;MAGDDAAAAWEAVRWLRLCASNETRRNSFETVRNQGISPEMMTQMMVEADAESRRCQTVTAQHRVMLPELASRAVRAGVAEAASAFAAATFPGDLTAAQRQQVAEAMRRDALAGDGLSLINAATSNPAWGLSDAERLSFLMAYAELPDHPEAKGMAKSLLERGALHLAAPPTPQQMAAAREAAQQILARRHAGGKP
;
A
#
# COMPACT_ATOMS: atom_id res chain seq x y z
N MET A 1 31.52 6.93 -3.24
CA MET A 1 30.31 7.55 -2.67
C MET A 1 29.14 6.64 -3.00
N ALA A 2 28.70 5.82 -2.05
CA ALA A 2 27.49 5.03 -2.19
C ALA A 2 26.35 5.88 -1.60
N GLY A 3 25.29 6.20 -2.36
CA GLY A 3 24.05 6.66 -1.72
C GLY A 3 23.13 7.66 -2.40
N ASP A 4 23.35 8.09 -3.65
CA ASP A 4 22.47 9.08 -4.31
C ASP A 4 21.50 8.48 -5.34
N ASP A 5 21.58 7.18 -5.62
CA ASP A 5 20.65 6.54 -6.57
C ASP A 5 19.33 6.18 -5.87
N ALA A 6 18.31 7.00 -6.13
CA ALA A 6 16.95 6.79 -5.64
C ALA A 6 16.34 5.46 -6.12
N ALA A 7 16.71 4.97 -7.30
CA ALA A 7 16.24 3.68 -7.81
C ALA A 7 16.85 2.53 -7.00
N ALA A 8 18.16 2.57 -6.74
CA ALA A 8 18.82 1.59 -5.87
C ALA A 8 18.28 1.63 -4.43
N ALA A 9 18.02 2.83 -3.88
CA ALA A 9 17.39 2.98 -2.57
C ALA A 9 15.99 2.35 -2.55
N TRP A 10 15.20 2.56 -3.61
CA TRP A 10 13.87 1.97 -3.73
C TRP A 10 13.89 0.44 -3.84
N GLU A 11 14.79 -0.11 -4.64
CA GLU A 11 14.96 -1.57 -4.73
C GLU A 11 15.36 -2.17 -3.38
N ALA A 12 16.25 -1.50 -2.63
CA ALA A 12 16.57 -1.90 -1.27
C ALA A 12 15.34 -1.86 -0.33
N VAL A 13 14.49 -0.83 -0.41
CA VAL A 13 13.24 -0.77 0.37
C VAL A 13 12.30 -1.92 0.01
N ARG A 14 12.08 -2.18 -1.28
CA ARG A 14 11.22 -3.29 -1.75
C ARG A 14 11.71 -4.62 -1.19
N TRP A 15 13.02 -4.86 -1.31
CA TRP A 15 13.66 -6.05 -0.80
C TRP A 15 13.49 -6.22 0.72
N LEU A 16 13.81 -5.18 1.49
CA LEU A 16 13.72 -5.22 2.95
C LEU A 16 12.28 -5.39 3.44
N ARG A 17 11.29 -4.76 2.79
CA ARG A 17 9.87 -4.94 3.11
C ARG A 17 9.37 -6.34 2.81
N LEU A 18 9.80 -6.92 1.69
CA LEU A 18 9.48 -8.30 1.35
C LEU A 18 10.01 -9.25 2.42
N CYS A 19 11.29 -9.10 2.80
CA CYS A 19 11.89 -9.91 3.86
C CYS A 19 11.25 -9.70 5.23
N ALA A 20 10.82 -8.48 5.56
CA ALA A 20 10.18 -8.20 6.85
C ALA A 20 8.76 -8.80 6.95
N SER A 21 8.04 -8.94 5.84
CA SER A 21 6.66 -9.45 5.81
C SER A 21 6.53 -10.93 5.45
N ASN A 22 7.61 -11.57 5.02
CA ASN A 22 7.58 -12.92 4.46
C ASN A 22 7.01 -13.98 5.43
N GLU A 23 7.42 -13.94 6.70
CA GLU A 23 6.94 -14.88 7.72
C GLU A 23 5.42 -14.76 7.93
N THR A 24 4.92 -13.53 8.06
CA THR A 24 3.47 -13.26 8.19
C THR A 24 2.69 -13.75 6.97
N ARG A 25 3.24 -13.55 5.75
CA ARG A 25 2.63 -14.03 4.50
C ARG A 25 2.56 -15.56 4.49
N ARG A 26 3.67 -16.25 4.80
CA ARG A 26 3.70 -17.71 4.86
C ARG A 26 2.69 -18.25 5.88
N ASN A 27 2.60 -17.66 7.06
CA ASN A 27 1.65 -18.06 8.10
C ASN A 27 0.19 -17.82 7.68
N SER A 28 -0.07 -16.75 6.93
CA SER A 28 -1.39 -16.49 6.36
C SER A 28 -1.79 -17.59 5.37
N PHE A 29 -0.89 -17.99 4.46
CA PHE A 29 -1.16 -19.07 3.52
C PHE A 29 -1.39 -20.41 4.22
N GLU A 30 -0.61 -20.74 5.24
CA GLU A 30 -0.83 -21.95 6.04
C GLU A 30 -2.20 -21.93 6.73
N THR A 31 -2.60 -20.79 7.29
CA THR A 31 -3.92 -20.64 7.93
C THR A 31 -5.06 -20.88 6.93
N VAL A 32 -4.99 -20.26 5.75
CA VAL A 32 -6.00 -20.41 4.70
C VAL A 32 -6.05 -21.85 4.17
N ARG A 33 -4.88 -22.49 3.97
CA ARG A 33 -4.77 -23.90 3.60
C ARG A 33 -5.46 -24.81 4.62
N ASN A 34 -5.19 -24.58 5.90
CA ASN A 34 -5.74 -25.39 7.00
C ASN A 34 -7.27 -25.22 7.16
N GLN A 35 -7.85 -24.15 6.60
CA GLN A 35 -9.29 -23.95 6.48
C GLN A 35 -9.91 -24.67 5.27
N GLY A 36 -9.10 -25.38 4.47
CA GLY A 36 -9.56 -26.10 3.28
C GLY A 36 -9.75 -25.21 2.05
N ILE A 37 -9.34 -23.94 2.10
CA ILE A 37 -9.50 -23.00 0.98
C ILE A 37 -8.33 -23.16 0.02
N SER A 38 -8.63 -23.63 -1.19
CA SER A 38 -7.66 -23.88 -2.27
C SER A 38 -6.33 -24.49 -1.79
N PRO A 39 -6.35 -25.68 -1.15
CA PRO A 39 -5.19 -26.21 -0.43
C PRO A 39 -3.93 -26.37 -1.29
N GLU A 40 -4.07 -26.77 -2.55
CA GLU A 40 -2.98 -26.93 -3.51
C GLU A 40 -2.35 -25.58 -3.85
N MET A 41 -3.19 -24.56 -4.11
CA MET A 41 -2.72 -23.20 -4.40
C MET A 41 -2.01 -22.59 -3.19
N MET A 42 -2.57 -22.74 -1.99
CA MET A 42 -1.92 -22.22 -0.78
C MET A 42 -0.60 -22.94 -0.49
N THR A 43 -0.52 -24.24 -0.77
CA THR A 43 0.74 -25.01 -0.66
C THR A 43 1.81 -24.46 -1.61
N GLN A 44 1.45 -24.15 -2.85
CA GLN A 44 2.36 -23.51 -3.80
C GLN A 44 2.85 -22.14 -3.30
N MET A 45 1.93 -21.30 -2.79
CA MET A 45 2.28 -19.98 -2.24
C MET A 45 3.21 -20.09 -1.01
N MET A 46 3.07 -21.14 -0.19
CA MET A 46 3.98 -21.43 0.91
C MET A 46 5.39 -21.79 0.41
N VAL A 47 5.51 -22.63 -0.62
CA VAL A 47 6.82 -23.00 -1.21
C VAL A 47 7.55 -21.77 -1.75
N GLU A 48 6.82 -20.85 -2.39
CA GLU A 48 7.37 -19.58 -2.87
C GLU A 48 7.84 -18.68 -1.72
N ALA A 49 7.05 -18.56 -0.65
CA ALA A 49 7.45 -17.82 0.55
C ALA A 49 8.66 -18.46 1.25
N ASP A 50 8.79 -19.78 1.25
CA ASP A 50 9.95 -20.48 1.80
C ASP A 50 11.21 -20.24 0.95
N ALA A 51 11.06 -20.20 -0.38
CA ALA A 51 12.14 -19.81 -1.29
C ALA A 51 12.60 -18.36 -1.06
N GLU A 52 11.65 -17.45 -0.85
CA GLU A 52 11.95 -16.07 -0.48
C GLU A 52 12.67 -15.98 0.87
N SER A 53 12.21 -16.74 1.86
CA SER A 53 12.82 -16.77 3.20
C SER A 53 14.31 -17.12 3.13
N ARG A 54 14.69 -18.07 2.26
CA ARG A 54 16.09 -18.43 2.01
C ARG A 54 16.90 -17.26 1.47
N ARG A 55 16.33 -16.45 0.56
CA ARG A 55 17.00 -15.24 0.04
C ARG A 55 17.15 -14.16 1.11
N CYS A 56 16.24 -14.12 2.08
CA CYS A 56 16.23 -13.14 3.17
C CYS A 56 17.17 -13.48 4.35
N GLN A 57 17.88 -14.62 4.33
CA GLN A 57 18.72 -15.07 5.46
C GLN A 57 19.83 -14.08 5.87
N THR A 58 20.27 -13.23 4.95
CA THR A 58 21.31 -12.21 5.22
C THR A 58 20.73 -10.87 5.69
N VAL A 59 19.40 -10.72 5.72
CA VAL A 59 18.75 -9.50 6.19
C VAL A 59 18.71 -9.48 7.72
N THR A 60 19.57 -8.66 8.31
CA THR A 60 19.67 -8.48 9.76
C THR A 60 18.68 -7.44 10.29
N ALA A 61 18.53 -7.35 11.60
CA ALA A 61 17.82 -6.25 12.25
C ALA A 61 18.42 -4.88 11.90
N GLN A 62 19.75 -4.80 11.72
CA GLN A 62 20.43 -3.57 11.32
C GLN A 62 20.01 -3.11 9.92
N HIS A 63 19.80 -4.04 8.98
CA HIS A 63 19.27 -3.67 7.66
C HIS A 63 17.82 -3.17 7.76
N ARG A 64 17.00 -3.76 8.65
CA ARG A 64 15.60 -3.35 8.82
C ARG A 64 15.46 -1.93 9.38
N VAL A 65 16.33 -1.50 10.31
CA VAL A 65 16.27 -0.13 10.85
C VAL A 65 16.64 0.94 9.81
N MET A 66 17.25 0.58 8.68
CA MET A 66 17.53 1.51 7.58
C MET A 66 16.31 1.83 6.72
N LEU A 67 15.20 1.08 6.87
CA LEU A 67 13.99 1.21 6.04
C LEU A 67 13.44 2.65 6.00
N PRO A 68 13.23 3.35 7.12
CA PRO A 68 12.68 4.72 7.09
C PRO A 68 13.56 5.68 6.30
N GLU A 69 14.88 5.63 6.47
CA GLU A 69 15.81 6.53 5.80
C GLU A 69 15.88 6.27 4.29
N LEU A 70 15.91 4.99 3.89
CA LEU A 70 15.90 4.60 2.48
C LEU A 70 14.57 4.99 1.81
N ALA A 71 13.44 4.74 2.47
CA ALA A 71 12.12 5.11 1.95
C ALA A 71 11.98 6.64 1.88
N SER A 72 12.46 7.38 2.88
CA SER A 72 12.47 8.85 2.88
C SER A 72 13.26 9.43 1.71
N ARG A 73 14.41 8.84 1.35
CA ARG A 73 15.18 9.21 0.15
C ARG A 73 14.37 8.98 -1.13
N ALA A 74 13.74 7.82 -1.27
CA ALA A 74 12.90 7.50 -2.42
C ALA A 74 11.67 8.43 -2.53
N VAL A 75 11.06 8.83 -1.40
CA VAL A 75 9.99 9.84 -1.36
C VAL A 75 10.46 11.18 -1.90
N ARG A 76 11.62 11.68 -1.43
CA ARG A 76 12.18 12.96 -1.92
C ARG A 76 12.52 12.94 -3.40
N ALA A 77 12.87 11.76 -3.93
CA ALA A 77 13.13 11.56 -5.35
C ALA A 77 11.84 11.34 -6.19
N GLY A 78 10.66 11.36 -5.56
CA GLY A 78 9.38 11.20 -6.26
C GLY A 78 9.11 9.78 -6.75
N VAL A 79 9.75 8.76 -6.17
CA VAL A 79 9.49 7.36 -6.53
C VAL A 79 8.10 6.97 -6.05
N ALA A 80 7.30 6.41 -6.96
CA ALA A 80 5.96 5.92 -6.65
C ALA A 80 6.01 4.85 -5.55
N GLU A 81 5.00 4.83 -4.67
CA GLU A 81 4.87 3.91 -3.52
C GLU A 81 5.90 4.09 -2.39
N ALA A 82 6.90 4.95 -2.57
CA ALA A 82 7.87 5.22 -1.52
C ALA A 82 7.22 5.84 -0.28
N ALA A 83 6.16 6.64 -0.44
CA ALA A 83 5.45 7.27 0.67
C ALA A 83 4.70 6.23 1.51
N SER A 84 4.03 5.28 0.85
CA SER A 84 3.39 4.12 1.49
C SER A 84 4.41 3.25 2.22
N ALA A 85 5.59 3.03 1.63
CA ALA A 85 6.67 2.30 2.28
C ALA A 85 7.23 3.02 3.51
N PHE A 86 7.44 4.33 3.42
CA PHE A 86 7.91 5.16 4.52
C PHE A 86 6.91 5.16 5.68
N ALA A 87 5.63 5.28 5.36
CA ALA A 87 4.55 5.29 6.34
C ALA A 87 4.36 3.94 7.04
N ALA A 88 4.69 2.82 6.39
CA ALA A 88 4.68 1.51 7.03
C ALA A 88 5.87 1.30 7.99
N ALA A 89 6.93 2.10 7.87
CA ALA A 89 8.16 1.99 8.65
C ALA A 89 8.30 3.07 9.74
N THR A 90 7.41 4.06 9.76
CA THR A 90 7.53 5.25 10.61
C THR A 90 6.18 5.60 11.24
N PHE A 91 6.17 5.99 12.52
CA PHE A 91 4.94 6.50 13.14
C PHE A 91 4.76 8.00 12.84
N PRO A 92 3.56 8.45 12.41
CA PRO A 92 3.34 9.87 12.09
C PRO A 92 3.52 10.81 13.30
N GLY A 93 3.41 10.31 14.52
CA GLY A 93 3.66 11.06 15.76
C GLY A 93 5.11 11.51 15.92
N ASP A 94 6.07 10.82 15.29
CA ASP A 94 7.50 11.12 15.37
C ASP A 94 7.94 12.24 14.40
N LEU A 95 7.00 12.77 13.61
CA LEU A 95 7.25 13.71 12.53
C LEU A 95 6.65 15.08 12.79
N THR A 96 7.22 16.11 12.16
CA THR A 96 6.61 17.44 12.10
C THR A 96 5.38 17.44 11.19
N ALA A 97 4.49 18.43 11.36
CA ALA A 97 3.31 18.58 10.50
C ALA A 97 3.70 18.73 9.00
N ALA A 98 4.77 19.46 8.70
CA ALA A 98 5.26 19.63 7.33
C ALA A 98 5.75 18.31 6.72
N GLN A 99 6.46 17.47 7.48
CA GLN A 99 6.91 16.16 7.01
C GLN A 99 5.73 15.21 6.75
N ARG A 100 4.72 15.20 7.62
CA ARG A 100 3.50 14.42 7.39
C ARG A 100 2.77 14.87 6.13
N GLN A 101 2.65 16.18 5.94
CA GLN A 101 2.04 16.76 4.74
C GLN A 101 2.76 16.32 3.46
N GLN A 102 4.09 16.33 3.44
CA GLN A 102 4.88 15.86 2.30
C GLN A 102 4.59 14.38 1.96
N VAL A 103 4.48 13.52 2.99
CA VAL A 103 4.15 12.10 2.81
C VAL A 103 2.73 11.94 2.28
N ALA A 104 1.75 12.65 2.84
CA ALA A 104 0.37 12.61 2.36
C ALA A 104 0.22 13.12 0.91
N GLU A 105 0.94 14.18 0.54
CA GLU A 105 0.97 14.68 -0.84
C GLU A 105 1.56 13.66 -1.81
N ALA A 106 2.62 12.96 -1.41
CA ALA A 106 3.20 11.89 -2.20
C ALA A 106 2.23 10.70 -2.36
N MET A 107 1.60 10.24 -1.27
CA MET A 107 0.57 9.19 -1.35
C MET A 107 -0.60 9.60 -2.25
N ARG A 108 -1.08 10.84 -2.11
CA ARG A 108 -2.17 11.39 -2.92
C ARG A 108 -1.79 11.39 -4.40
N ARG A 109 -0.61 11.89 -4.74
CA ARG A 109 -0.13 11.91 -6.13
C ARG A 109 -0.10 10.51 -6.72
N ASP A 110 0.47 9.55 -5.99
CA ASP A 110 0.62 8.17 -6.47
C ASP A 110 -0.76 7.49 -6.62
N ALA A 111 -1.66 7.65 -5.64
CA ALA A 111 -3.04 7.13 -5.72
C ALA A 111 -3.85 7.75 -6.87
N LEU A 112 -3.68 9.05 -7.13
CA LEU A 112 -4.32 9.74 -8.25
C LEU A 112 -3.81 9.28 -9.62
N ALA A 113 -2.65 8.61 -9.70
CA ALA A 113 -2.19 7.95 -10.92
C ALA A 113 -2.99 6.67 -11.24
N GLY A 114 -3.76 6.15 -10.27
CA GLY A 114 -4.69 5.04 -10.47
C GLY A 114 -4.04 3.65 -10.43
N ASP A 115 -2.83 3.52 -9.91
CA ASP A 115 -2.22 2.22 -9.65
C ASP A 115 -2.92 1.50 -8.48
N GLY A 116 -3.17 0.20 -8.63
CA GLY A 116 -3.94 -0.55 -7.64
C GLY A 116 -3.31 -0.59 -6.26
N LEU A 117 -1.98 -0.72 -6.18
CA LEU A 117 -1.27 -0.74 -4.91
C LEU A 117 -1.27 0.65 -4.26
N SER A 118 -1.10 1.71 -5.05
CA SER A 118 -1.18 3.09 -4.55
C SER A 118 -2.57 3.44 -4.01
N LEU A 119 -3.61 3.05 -4.74
CA LEU A 119 -4.99 3.28 -4.33
C LEU A 119 -5.31 2.62 -2.99
N ILE A 120 -4.99 1.33 -2.83
CA ILE A 120 -5.29 0.62 -1.59
C ILE A 120 -4.44 1.13 -0.42
N ASN A 121 -3.16 1.42 -0.64
CA ASN A 121 -2.28 1.93 0.42
C ASN A 121 -2.71 3.31 0.91
N ALA A 122 -3.11 4.21 -0.02
CA ALA A 122 -3.65 5.51 0.36
C ALA A 122 -4.99 5.37 1.10
N ALA A 123 -5.88 4.49 0.63
CA ALA A 123 -7.17 4.23 1.29
C ALA A 123 -7.00 3.71 2.73
N THR A 124 -6.07 2.79 2.97
CA THR A 124 -5.84 2.19 4.30
C THR A 124 -4.80 2.92 5.15
N SER A 125 -4.29 4.06 4.69
CA SER A 125 -3.29 4.85 5.43
C SER A 125 -3.82 5.36 6.77
N ASN A 126 -2.92 5.55 7.75
CA ASN A 126 -3.29 6.14 9.03
C ASN A 126 -3.78 7.60 8.84
N PRO A 127 -4.96 7.99 9.38
CA PRO A 127 -5.49 9.36 9.27
C PRO A 127 -4.51 10.45 9.71
N ALA A 128 -3.62 10.14 10.67
CA ALA A 128 -2.62 11.07 11.16
C ALA A 128 -1.64 11.54 10.08
N TRP A 129 -1.51 10.84 8.94
CA TRP A 129 -0.71 11.30 7.81
C TRP A 129 -1.28 12.54 7.14
N GLY A 130 -2.60 12.76 7.18
CA GLY A 130 -3.25 13.95 6.62
C GLY A 130 -4.03 13.72 5.31
N LEU A 131 -4.28 12.46 4.94
CA LEU A 131 -5.31 12.16 3.93
C LEU A 131 -6.69 12.20 4.59
N SER A 132 -7.63 12.95 4.01
CA SER A 132 -9.00 13.07 4.50
C SER A 132 -9.80 11.79 4.28
N ASP A 133 -10.84 11.59 5.09
CA ASP A 133 -11.77 10.46 4.93
C ASP A 133 -12.40 10.42 3.53
N ALA A 134 -12.70 11.59 2.95
CA ALA A 134 -13.25 11.69 1.60
C ALA A 134 -12.26 11.19 0.54
N GLU A 135 -10.98 11.56 0.64
CA GLU A 135 -9.93 11.09 -0.27
C GLU A 135 -9.73 9.58 -0.14
N ARG A 136 -9.60 9.10 1.09
CA ARG A 136 -9.37 7.68 1.38
C ARG A 136 -10.53 6.81 0.90
N LEU A 137 -11.77 7.29 1.07
CA LEU A 137 -12.95 6.63 0.55
C LEU A 137 -12.96 6.63 -1.00
N SER A 138 -12.59 7.74 -1.63
CA SER A 138 -12.50 7.83 -3.10
C SER A 138 -11.45 6.89 -3.68
N PHE A 139 -10.29 6.77 -3.03
CA PHE A 139 -9.24 5.82 -3.43
C PHE A 139 -9.69 4.36 -3.27
N LEU A 140 -10.42 4.05 -2.19
CA LEU A 140 -11.00 2.71 -2.03
C LEU A 140 -12.02 2.39 -3.12
N MET A 141 -12.88 3.35 -3.48
CA MET A 141 -13.86 3.17 -4.55
C MET A 141 -13.17 3.00 -5.91
N ALA A 142 -12.09 3.73 -6.19
CA ALA A 142 -11.32 3.56 -7.41
C ALA A 142 -10.66 2.18 -7.46
N TYR A 143 -10.08 1.71 -6.34
CA TYR A 143 -9.51 0.37 -6.23
C TYR A 143 -10.56 -0.72 -6.53
N ALA A 144 -11.77 -0.58 -5.97
CA ALA A 144 -12.86 -1.55 -6.14
C ALA A 144 -13.33 -1.72 -7.60
N GLU A 145 -13.07 -0.73 -8.45
CA GLU A 145 -13.52 -0.67 -9.84
C GLU A 145 -12.37 -0.90 -10.85
N LEU A 146 -11.20 -1.34 -10.38
CA LEU A 146 -10.08 -1.69 -11.24
C LEU A 146 -10.40 -2.95 -12.07
N PRO A 147 -10.33 -2.89 -13.42
CA PRO A 147 -10.69 -4.02 -14.28
C PRO A 147 -9.70 -5.19 -14.17
N ASP A 148 -8.45 -4.90 -13.80
CA ASP A 148 -7.35 -5.83 -13.63
C ASP A 148 -7.33 -6.52 -12.25
N HIS A 149 -8.23 -6.16 -11.34
CA HIS A 149 -8.30 -6.69 -9.97
C HIS A 149 -9.73 -7.11 -9.59
N PRO A 150 -10.25 -8.23 -10.12
CA PRO A 150 -11.62 -8.69 -9.83
C PRO A 150 -11.89 -8.93 -8.34
N GLU A 151 -10.86 -9.24 -7.55
CA GLU A 151 -10.92 -9.40 -6.10
C GLU A 151 -11.10 -8.08 -5.34
N ALA A 152 -10.72 -6.94 -5.94
CA ALA A 152 -10.67 -5.64 -5.28
C ALA A 152 -12.04 -5.19 -4.76
N LYS A 153 -13.11 -5.49 -5.50
CA LYS A 153 -14.47 -5.15 -5.11
C LYS A 153 -14.89 -5.82 -3.80
N GLY A 154 -14.61 -7.12 -3.68
CA GLY A 154 -14.90 -7.88 -2.46
C GLY A 154 -14.05 -7.41 -1.28
N MET A 155 -12.78 -7.11 -1.54
CA MET A 155 -11.87 -6.57 -0.52
C MET A 155 -12.32 -5.19 -0.02
N ALA A 156 -12.65 -4.26 -0.92
CA ALA A 156 -13.13 -2.93 -0.57
C ALA A 156 -14.41 -2.97 0.27
N LYS A 157 -15.37 -3.83 -0.10
CA LYS A 157 -16.57 -4.08 0.70
C LYS A 157 -16.21 -4.56 2.10
N SER A 158 -15.34 -5.56 2.22
CA SER A 158 -14.92 -6.09 3.52
C SER A 158 -14.20 -5.06 4.38
N LEU A 159 -13.41 -4.15 3.78
CA LEU A 159 -12.70 -3.11 4.52
C LEU A 159 -13.66 -2.06 5.10
N LEU A 160 -14.71 -1.70 4.36
CA LEU A 160 -15.78 -0.81 4.85
C LEU A 160 -16.57 -1.47 5.98
N GLU A 161 -17.02 -2.71 5.79
CA GLU A 161 -17.85 -3.42 6.77
C GLU A 161 -17.13 -3.68 8.09
N ARG A 162 -15.81 -3.91 8.04
CA ARG A 162 -14.97 -4.14 9.22
C ARG A 162 -14.45 -2.85 9.87
N GLY A 163 -14.75 -1.68 9.30
CA GLY A 163 -14.23 -0.40 9.79
C GLY A 163 -12.70 -0.27 9.67
N ALA A 164 -12.07 -1.05 8.79
CA ALA A 164 -10.61 -1.10 8.63
C ALA A 164 -10.01 0.17 8.01
N LEU A 165 -10.86 1.05 7.47
CA LEU A 165 -10.45 2.39 7.03
C LEU A 165 -10.30 3.36 8.20
N HIS A 166 -10.69 3.04 9.43
CA HIS A 166 -10.56 3.98 10.56
C HIS A 166 -11.10 5.39 10.24
N LEU A 167 -12.21 5.48 9.49
CA LEU A 167 -12.88 6.75 9.20
C LEU A 167 -13.45 7.30 10.52
N ALA A 168 -13.56 8.63 10.62
CA ALA A 168 -14.10 9.28 11.81
C ALA A 168 -15.56 8.88 12.09
N ALA A 169 -16.32 8.58 11.04
CA ALA A 169 -17.67 8.03 11.11
C ALA A 169 -17.94 7.10 9.92
N PRO A 170 -18.94 6.20 10.02
CA PRO A 170 -19.42 5.44 8.86
C PRO A 170 -19.84 6.40 7.72
N PRO A 171 -19.47 6.10 6.45
CA PRO A 171 -19.74 7.00 5.35
C PRO A 171 -21.24 7.09 5.04
N THR A 172 -21.74 8.31 4.88
CA THR A 172 -23.14 8.55 4.49
C THR A 172 -23.37 8.17 3.01
N PRO A 173 -24.63 7.95 2.58
CA PRO A 173 -24.94 7.71 1.17
C PRO A 173 -24.42 8.82 0.23
N GLN A 174 -24.44 10.08 0.69
CA GLN A 174 -23.93 11.21 -0.07
C GLN A 174 -22.40 11.16 -0.20
N GLN A 175 -21.68 10.83 0.88
CA GLN A 175 -20.22 10.65 0.84
C GLN A 175 -19.83 9.48 -0.06
N MET A 176 -20.58 8.38 -0.02
CA MET A 176 -20.39 7.24 -0.91
C MET A 176 -20.61 7.62 -2.39
N ALA A 177 -21.64 8.41 -2.69
CA ALA A 177 -21.89 8.88 -4.05
C ALA A 177 -20.76 9.79 -4.56
N ALA A 178 -20.34 10.77 -3.75
CA ALA A 178 -19.23 11.66 -4.09
C ALA A 178 -17.91 10.90 -4.29
N ALA A 179 -17.63 9.91 -3.44
CA ALA A 179 -16.43 9.07 -3.57
C ALA A 179 -16.44 8.23 -4.85
N ARG A 180 -17.60 7.71 -5.28
CA ARG A 180 -17.72 6.99 -6.56
C ARG A 180 -17.48 7.92 -7.75
N GLU A 181 -18.00 9.14 -7.71
CA GLU A 181 -17.76 10.13 -8.77
C GLU A 181 -16.26 10.49 -8.85
N ALA A 182 -15.63 10.76 -7.71
CA ALA A 182 -14.19 11.01 -7.66
C ALA A 182 -13.38 9.81 -8.15
N ALA A 183 -13.78 8.58 -7.80
CA ALA A 183 -13.14 7.36 -8.29
C ALA A 183 -13.21 7.22 -9.82
N GLN A 184 -14.36 7.52 -10.43
CA GLN A 184 -14.50 7.53 -11.88
C GLN A 184 -13.55 8.53 -12.54
N GLN A 185 -13.34 9.70 -11.94
CA GLN A 185 -12.38 10.68 -12.45
C GLN A 185 -10.93 10.18 -12.37
N ILE A 186 -10.56 9.45 -11.31
CA ILE A 186 -9.23 8.84 -11.18
C ILE A 186 -9.00 7.80 -12.28
N LEU A 187 -9.96 6.89 -12.47
CA LEU A 187 -9.86 5.84 -13.48
C LEU A 187 -9.88 6.40 -14.90
N ALA A 188 -10.69 7.42 -15.18
CA ALA A 188 -10.69 8.10 -16.47
C ALA A 188 -9.31 8.70 -16.81
N ARG A 189 -8.62 9.29 -15.82
CA ARG A 189 -7.26 9.81 -16.00
C ARG A 189 -6.24 8.70 -16.24
N ARG A 190 -6.33 7.57 -15.53
CA ARG A 190 -5.49 6.38 -15.75
C ARG A 190 -5.59 5.92 -17.21
N HIS A 191 -6.82 5.81 -17.74
CA HIS A 191 -7.05 5.42 -19.13
C HIS A 191 -6.53 6.44 -20.15
N ALA A 192 -6.63 7.75 -19.85
CA ALA A 192 -6.12 8.80 -20.74
C ALA A 192 -4.58 8.90 -20.75
N GLY A 193 -3.93 8.56 -19.63
CA GLY A 193 -2.47 8.56 -19.49
C GLY A 193 -1.77 7.32 -20.06
N GLY A 194 -2.47 6.19 -20.14
CA GLY A 194 -2.01 4.96 -20.79
C GLY A 194 -2.24 4.99 -22.30
N LYS A 195 -1.62 5.91 -23.03
CA LYS A 195 -1.55 5.80 -24.50
C LYS A 195 -0.76 4.52 -24.86
N PRO A 196 -1.18 3.79 -25.92
CA PRO A 196 -0.52 2.55 -26.35
C PRO A 196 0.95 2.75 -26.68
#